data_AF-A0A4U7EZJ8-F1
#
_entry.id   AF-A0A4U7EZJ8-F1
#
_cell.length_a   1.000
_cell.length_b   1.000
_cell.length_c   1.000
_cell.angle_alpha   90.00
_cell.angle_beta   90.00
_cell.angle_gamma   90.00
#
_symmetry.space_group_name_H-M   'P 1'
#
loop_
_entity.id
_entity.type
_entity.pdbx_description
1 polymer ?
#
loop_
_entity_poly.entity_id
_entity_poly.type
_entity_poly.pdbx_seq_one_letter_code
_entity_poly.pdbx_strand_id
1 'polypeptide(L)'
;AAGVPFDVAGAEVEFAEAFRADTKVTRVAKALDHDEEIEGTPAREALARAVAPHLHDAEDEAGGVERVDRVGFPAFLGDDRGDEVRAELADRLGADVFEIPMGPPSLPGLRLEDRLYDALADAGVRFETGNPVVGIDAAADGRIETVSVDRKGRETPYGADAFVLATGGLVGKGLDSDREGVREPVFDLHVDQPADRYDWFVDDAFGDQPYARFGVRPDERCRPLDADGGVQYENVFAAGGVVGGADVAREKSASGVSLATGVTAGREAATEANE
;
A
#
# COMPACT_ATOMS: atom_id res chain seq x y z
N ALA A 1 -26.99 0.14 3.32
CA ALA A 1 -26.05 -0.75 2.64
C ALA A 1 -26.54 -0.98 1.22
N ALA A 2 -25.74 -0.68 0.19
CA ALA A 2 -26.16 -0.85 -1.20
C ALA A 2 -25.31 -1.94 -1.85
N GLY A 3 -25.95 -3.04 -2.27
CA GLY A 3 -25.38 -3.99 -3.24
C GLY A 3 -24.68 -5.25 -2.70
N VAL A 4 -24.73 -5.54 -1.40
CA VAL A 4 -24.30 -6.86 -0.89
C VAL A 4 -25.45 -7.88 -0.97
N PRO A 5 -25.19 -9.15 -1.34
CA PRO A 5 -26.22 -10.18 -1.52
C PRO A 5 -26.71 -10.81 -0.20
N PHE A 6 -26.49 -10.14 0.94
CA PHE A 6 -26.80 -10.62 2.28
C PHE A 6 -27.27 -9.47 3.18
N ASP A 7 -28.02 -9.82 4.23
CA ASP A 7 -28.51 -8.87 5.21
C ASP A 7 -27.37 -8.29 6.03
N VAL A 8 -27.46 -6.99 6.32
CA VAL A 8 -26.44 -6.26 7.07
C VAL A 8 -27.08 -5.27 8.03
N ALA A 9 -26.56 -5.28 9.25
CA ALA A 9 -26.88 -4.31 10.28
C ALA A 9 -25.60 -3.61 10.75
N GLY A 10 -25.74 -2.39 11.27
CA GLY A 10 -24.68 -1.67 11.95
C GLY A 10 -25.09 -1.37 13.38
N ALA A 11 -24.16 -1.47 14.31
CA ALA A 11 -24.36 -1.10 15.71
C ALA A 11 -23.24 -0.13 16.14
N GLU A 12 -23.61 0.90 16.89
CA GLU A 12 -22.66 1.70 17.65
C GLU A 12 -22.48 1.05 19.01
N VAL A 13 -21.24 0.67 19.34
CA VAL A 13 -20.89 -0.04 20.57
C VAL A 13 -19.96 0.85 21.38
N GLU A 14 -20.34 1.13 22.62
CA GLU A 14 -19.47 1.82 23.56
C GLU A 14 -18.43 0.82 24.10
N PHE A 15 -17.18 0.97 23.68
CA PHE A 15 -16.07 0.15 24.12
C PHE A 15 -15.15 0.94 25.06
N ALA A 16 -15.36 0.71 26.36
CA ALA A 16 -14.57 1.18 27.50
C ALA A 16 -14.45 2.71 27.68
N GLU A 17 -14.99 3.24 28.79
CA GLU A 17 -14.84 4.65 29.18
C GLU A 17 -13.37 5.07 29.36
N ALA A 18 -12.48 4.11 29.61
CA ALA A 18 -11.04 4.31 29.73
C ALA A 18 -10.39 4.90 28.46
N PHE A 19 -10.99 4.71 27.27
CA PHE A 19 -10.55 5.37 26.05
C PHE A 19 -11.28 6.71 25.87
N ARG A 20 -10.51 7.79 25.79
CA ARG A 20 -11.06 9.11 25.46
C ARG A 20 -11.64 9.10 24.04
N ALA A 21 -12.61 9.97 23.78
CA ALA A 21 -13.23 10.10 22.45
C ALA A 21 -12.24 10.43 21.31
N ASP A 22 -11.09 11.03 21.63
CA ASP A 22 -10.02 11.35 20.66
C ASP A 22 -8.91 10.28 20.61
N THR A 23 -9.14 9.11 21.20
CA THR A 23 -8.18 8.00 21.18
C THR A 23 -7.93 7.56 19.74
N LYS A 24 -6.65 7.56 19.36
CA LYS A 24 -6.25 7.07 18.04
C LYS A 24 -6.52 5.58 17.92
N VAL A 25 -6.93 5.14 16.73
CA VAL A 25 -7.15 3.72 16.41
C VAL A 25 -5.95 2.83 16.77
N THR A 26 -4.72 3.35 16.63
CA THR A 26 -3.48 2.66 16.98
C THR A 26 -3.34 2.39 18.48
N ARG A 27 -3.91 3.24 19.34
CA ARG A 27 -3.91 3.02 20.79
C ARG A 27 -4.84 1.89 21.19
N VAL A 28 -6.01 1.80 20.54
CA VAL A 28 -6.97 0.70 20.73
C VAL A 28 -6.35 -0.60 20.26
N ALA A 29 -5.74 -0.61 19.07
CA ALA A 29 -5.04 -1.77 18.54
C ALA A 29 -3.93 -2.26 19.48
N LYS A 30 -3.11 -1.34 20.02
CA LYS A 30 -2.08 -1.70 20.99
C LYS A 30 -2.63 -2.29 22.28
N ALA A 31 -3.78 -1.80 22.75
CA ALA A 31 -4.45 -2.37 23.92
C ALA A 31 -4.86 -3.82 23.69
N LEU A 32 -5.37 -4.12 22.50
CA LEU A 32 -5.76 -5.48 22.11
C LEU A 32 -4.55 -6.38 21.88
N ASP A 33 -3.46 -5.86 21.30
CA ASP A 33 -2.21 -6.63 21.14
C ASP A 33 -1.68 -7.14 22.48
N HIS A 34 -1.63 -6.27 23.49
CA HIS A 34 -1.11 -6.63 24.82
C HIS A 34 -2.17 -7.18 25.78
N ASP A 35 -3.42 -7.32 25.31
CA ASP A 35 -4.59 -7.67 26.11
C ASP A 35 -4.64 -6.88 27.44
N GLU A 36 -4.46 -5.56 27.33
CA GLU A 36 -4.36 -4.66 28.49
C GLU A 36 -5.60 -4.75 29.39
N GLU A 37 -5.41 -4.61 30.70
CA GLU A 37 -6.51 -4.54 31.65
C GLU A 37 -7.28 -3.23 31.49
N ILE A 38 -8.57 -3.35 31.14
CA ILE A 38 -9.53 -2.25 31.06
C ILE A 38 -10.53 -2.46 32.20
N GLU A 39 -10.43 -1.62 33.23
CA GLU A 39 -11.31 -1.70 34.41
C GLU A 39 -11.33 -3.10 35.07
N GLY A 40 -10.19 -3.81 35.01
CA GLY A 40 -10.03 -5.16 35.56
C GLY A 40 -10.60 -6.28 34.69
N THR A 41 -10.92 -5.99 33.42
CA THR A 41 -11.20 -6.98 32.39
C THR A 41 -10.18 -6.85 31.26
N PRO A 42 -9.56 -7.94 30.79
CA PRO A 42 -8.65 -7.89 29.64
C PRO A 42 -9.33 -7.31 28.39
N ALA A 43 -8.61 -6.51 27.61
CA ALA A 43 -9.17 -5.70 26.54
C ALA A 43 -9.96 -6.51 25.51
N ARG A 44 -9.50 -7.71 25.15
CA ARG A 44 -10.17 -8.59 24.18
C ARG A 44 -11.49 -9.11 24.73
N GLU A 45 -11.52 -9.45 26.03
CA GLU A 45 -12.73 -9.86 26.73
C GLU A 45 -13.72 -8.71 26.89
N ALA A 46 -13.25 -7.52 27.27
CA ALA A 46 -14.06 -6.33 27.40
C ALA A 46 -14.74 -5.98 26.07
N LEU A 47 -14.02 -6.08 24.96
CA LEU A 47 -14.55 -5.83 23.62
C LEU A 47 -15.61 -6.86 23.25
N ALA A 48 -15.33 -8.15 23.47
CA ALA A 48 -16.28 -9.21 23.19
C ALA A 48 -17.57 -9.04 24.00
N ARG A 49 -17.46 -8.70 25.29
CA ARG A 49 -18.62 -8.42 26.16
C ARG A 49 -19.45 -7.23 25.69
N ALA A 50 -18.81 -6.18 25.18
CA ALA A 50 -19.50 -5.01 24.64
C ALA A 50 -20.26 -5.34 23.35
N VAL A 51 -19.71 -6.21 22.50
CA VAL A 51 -20.28 -6.55 21.19
C VAL A 51 -21.35 -7.65 21.28
N ALA A 52 -21.18 -8.65 22.15
CA ALA A 52 -22.06 -9.82 22.24
C ALA A 52 -23.57 -9.52 22.32
N PRO A 53 -24.04 -8.48 23.06
CA PRO A 53 -25.46 -8.13 23.09
C PRO A 53 -26.05 -7.72 21.73
N HIS A 54 -25.21 -7.34 20.76
CA HIS A 54 -25.62 -6.95 19.41
C HIS A 54 -25.58 -8.12 18.41
N LEU A 55 -25.14 -9.30 18.84
CA LEU A 55 -25.05 -10.50 18.00
C LEU A 55 -26.27 -11.43 18.15
N HIS A 56 -27.21 -11.06 19.03
CA HIS A 56 -28.42 -11.81 19.32
C HIS A 56 -29.66 -10.93 19.14
N ASP A 57 -30.63 -11.48 18.40
CA ASP A 57 -32.07 -11.22 18.43
C ASP A 57 -32.64 -10.05 17.60
N ALA A 58 -32.85 -10.32 16.31
CA ALA A 58 -34.22 -10.22 15.81
C ALA A 58 -34.88 -11.58 16.07
N GLU A 59 -35.78 -11.66 17.07
CA GLU A 59 -36.74 -12.77 17.12
C GLU A 59 -37.66 -12.61 15.91
N ASP A 60 -37.73 -13.63 15.06
CA ASP A 60 -38.81 -13.67 14.08
C ASP A 60 -40.16 -13.84 14.79
N GLU A 61 -41.28 -13.59 14.09
CA GLU A 61 -42.63 -13.74 14.66
C GLU A 61 -42.92 -15.16 15.18
N ALA A 62 -42.05 -16.14 14.89
CA ALA A 62 -42.15 -17.54 15.30
C ALA A 62 -41.21 -17.92 16.46
N GLY A 63 -40.43 -16.97 17.01
CA GLY A 63 -39.50 -17.21 18.12
C GLY A 63 -38.19 -17.87 17.70
N GLY A 64 -37.80 -17.76 16.43
CA GLY A 64 -36.48 -18.11 15.93
C GLY A 64 -35.46 -17.03 16.25
N VAL A 65 -34.32 -17.43 16.82
CA VAL A 65 -33.16 -16.54 17.01
C VAL A 65 -32.31 -16.59 15.75
N GLU A 66 -32.29 -15.51 14.98
CA GLU A 66 -31.33 -15.34 13.89
C GLU A 66 -29.95 -15.05 14.49
N ARG A 67 -28.98 -15.94 14.24
CA ARG A 67 -27.61 -15.79 14.72
C ARG A 67 -26.77 -15.07 13.67
N VAL A 68 -26.02 -14.07 14.11
CA VAL A 68 -25.03 -13.38 13.26
C VAL A 68 -23.85 -14.31 13.00
N ASP A 69 -23.66 -14.71 11.74
CA ASP A 69 -22.54 -15.58 11.34
C ASP A 69 -21.20 -14.82 11.25
N ARG A 70 -21.23 -13.52 10.95
CA ARG A 70 -20.04 -12.69 10.68
C ARG A 70 -20.13 -11.32 11.31
N VAL A 71 -19.02 -10.88 11.91
CA VAL A 71 -18.90 -9.56 12.55
C VAL A 71 -17.73 -8.80 11.95
N GLY A 72 -18.04 -7.64 11.36
CA GLY A 72 -17.05 -6.73 10.80
C GLY A 72 -16.68 -5.65 11.82
N PHE A 73 -15.43 -5.59 12.23
CA PHE A 73 -14.90 -4.52 13.07
C PHE A 73 -14.24 -3.45 12.20
N PRO A 74 -14.24 -2.17 12.62
CA PRO A 74 -13.26 -1.24 12.09
C PRO A 74 -11.85 -1.84 12.24
N ALA A 75 -10.95 -1.60 11.29
CA ALA A 75 -9.65 -2.24 11.23
C ALA A 75 -8.69 -1.78 12.36
N PHE A 76 -8.93 -2.23 13.59
CA PHE A 76 -8.17 -1.94 14.80
C PHE A 76 -7.80 -3.19 15.60
N LEU A 77 -8.05 -4.40 15.09
CA LEU A 77 -7.96 -5.65 15.84
C LEU A 77 -6.50 -6.10 16.02
N GLY A 78 -5.64 -5.23 16.54
CA GLY A 78 -4.21 -5.46 16.71
C GLY A 78 -3.37 -4.96 15.53
N ASP A 79 -2.14 -4.57 15.85
CA ASP A 79 -1.09 -4.20 14.90
C ASP A 79 -0.11 -5.38 14.79
N ASP A 80 0.49 -5.76 15.92
CA ASP A 80 1.50 -6.82 15.99
C ASP A 80 0.86 -8.23 16.01
N ARG A 81 -0.29 -8.38 16.69
CA ARG A 81 -0.91 -9.67 17.00
C ARG A 81 -2.30 -9.81 16.38
N GLY A 82 -2.49 -9.22 15.21
CA GLY A 82 -3.82 -9.10 14.61
C GLY A 82 -4.54 -10.44 14.37
N ASP A 83 -3.80 -11.47 13.95
CA ASP A 83 -4.37 -12.81 13.75
C ASP A 83 -4.80 -13.47 15.06
N GLU A 84 -4.04 -13.27 16.15
CA GLU A 84 -4.34 -13.78 17.49
C GLU A 84 -5.58 -13.10 18.07
N VAL A 85 -5.61 -11.76 18.03
CA VAL A 85 -6.73 -10.95 18.52
C VAL A 85 -8.02 -11.31 17.77
N ARG A 86 -7.95 -11.41 16.44
CA ARG A 86 -9.10 -11.80 15.61
C ARG A 86 -9.61 -13.19 15.93
N ALA A 87 -8.71 -14.17 16.10
CA ALA A 87 -9.08 -15.54 16.42
C ALA A 87 -9.75 -15.64 17.80
N GLU A 88 -9.22 -14.94 18.80
CA GLU A 88 -9.78 -14.92 20.14
C GLU A 88 -11.16 -14.24 20.18
N LEU A 89 -11.34 -13.13 19.47
CA LEU A 89 -12.64 -12.47 19.36
C LEU A 89 -13.67 -13.37 18.66
N ALA A 90 -13.26 -14.10 17.62
CA ALA A 90 -14.14 -15.04 16.94
C ALA A 90 -14.61 -16.18 17.86
N ASP A 91 -13.70 -16.74 18.67
CA ASP A 91 -14.02 -17.76 19.67
C ASP A 91 -15.00 -17.24 20.73
N ARG A 92 -14.73 -16.05 21.28
CA ARG A 92 -15.57 -15.43 22.32
C ARG A 92 -16.96 -15.04 21.81
N LEU A 93 -17.06 -14.60 20.57
CA LEU A 93 -18.32 -14.13 19.96
C LEU A 93 -19.12 -15.25 19.30
N GLY A 94 -18.50 -16.40 19.01
CA GLY A 94 -19.14 -17.48 18.28
C GLY A 94 -19.52 -17.12 16.84
N ALA A 95 -18.78 -16.18 16.23
CA ALA A 95 -19.01 -15.66 14.89
C ALA A 95 -17.68 -15.39 14.17
N ASP A 96 -17.67 -15.49 12.84
CA ASP A 96 -16.51 -15.17 12.01
C ASP A 96 -16.18 -13.67 12.10
N VAL A 97 -14.99 -13.34 12.61
CA VAL A 97 -14.54 -11.94 12.72
C VAL A 97 -13.75 -11.53 11.48
N PHE A 98 -13.99 -10.32 10.98
CA PHE A 98 -13.20 -9.68 9.94
C PHE A 98 -13.06 -8.17 10.17
N GLU A 99 -12.13 -7.54 9.47
CA GLU A 99 -11.90 -6.10 9.56
C GLU A 99 -12.42 -5.37 8.32
N ILE A 100 -13.02 -4.20 8.55
CA ILE A 100 -13.47 -3.26 7.54
C ILE A 100 -12.37 -2.21 7.39
N PRO A 101 -11.75 -2.08 6.21
CA PRO A 101 -10.72 -1.08 5.96
C PRO A 101 -11.20 0.34 6.29
N MET A 102 -10.34 1.08 6.98
CA MET A 102 -10.59 2.43 7.47
C MET A 102 -9.73 3.44 6.70
N GLY A 103 -10.01 4.73 6.91
CA GLY A 103 -9.08 5.79 6.49
C GLY A 103 -7.72 5.69 7.22
N PRO A 104 -6.73 6.52 6.84
CA PRO A 104 -5.40 6.48 7.44
C PRO A 104 -5.41 6.73 8.96
N PRO A 105 -4.53 6.07 9.74
CA PRO A 105 -3.60 5.01 9.31
C PRO A 105 -4.32 3.68 9.03
N SER A 106 -3.91 2.98 7.97
CA SER A 106 -4.42 1.65 7.64
C SER A 106 -3.61 0.58 8.37
N LEU A 107 -4.12 0.05 9.48
CA LEU A 107 -3.47 -1.04 10.22
C LEU A 107 -3.28 -2.31 9.39
N PRO A 108 -4.24 -2.76 8.54
CA PRO A 108 -4.00 -3.85 7.61
C PRO A 108 -2.88 -3.55 6.60
N GLY A 109 -2.73 -2.27 6.21
CA GLY A 109 -1.65 -1.82 5.34
C GLY A 109 -0.28 -1.90 6.00
N LEU A 110 -0.16 -1.43 7.26
CA LEU A 110 1.06 -1.54 8.06
C LEU A 110 1.45 -3.00 8.29
N ARG A 111 0.48 -3.84 8.66
CA ARG A 111 0.66 -5.30 8.78
C ARG A 111 1.10 -5.99 7.49
N LEU A 112 0.72 -5.46 6.32
CA LEU A 112 1.20 -5.96 5.03
C LEU A 112 2.63 -5.50 4.77
N GLU A 113 2.93 -4.23 5.04
CA GLU A 113 4.27 -3.65 4.94
C GLU A 113 5.28 -4.43 5.80
N ASP A 114 4.98 -4.69 7.07
CA ASP A 114 5.85 -5.44 7.98
C ASP A 114 6.14 -6.85 7.45
N ARG A 115 5.10 -7.57 6.98
CA ARG A 115 5.28 -8.91 6.37
C ARG A 115 6.17 -8.88 5.14
N LEU A 116 6.13 -7.82 4.33
CA LEU A 116 7.00 -7.66 3.17
C LEU A 116 8.46 -7.38 3.60
N TYR A 117 8.68 -6.54 4.62
CA TYR A 117 10.01 -6.30 5.18
C TYR A 117 10.61 -7.55 5.82
N ASP A 118 9.82 -8.31 6.57
CA ASP A 118 10.23 -9.58 7.17
C ASP A 118 10.65 -10.58 6.08
N ALA A 119 9.83 -10.73 5.03
CA ALA A 119 10.16 -11.62 3.91
C ALA A 119 11.45 -11.22 3.19
N LEU A 120 11.72 -9.92 3.03
CA LEU A 120 12.96 -9.41 2.45
C LEU A 120 14.16 -9.63 3.38
N ALA A 121 13.99 -9.42 4.69
CA ALA A 121 15.02 -9.68 5.69
C ALA A 121 15.40 -11.17 5.76
N ASP A 122 14.40 -12.07 5.74
CA ASP A 122 14.59 -13.52 5.69
C ASP A 122 15.29 -13.97 4.40
N ALA A 123 15.06 -13.25 3.30
CA ALA A 123 15.77 -13.45 2.03
C ALA A 123 17.19 -12.85 2.00
N GLY A 124 17.62 -12.16 3.07
CA GLY A 124 18.95 -11.55 3.17
C GLY A 124 19.10 -10.24 2.38
N VAL A 125 17.99 -9.58 2.04
CA VAL A 125 18.02 -8.27 1.37
C VAL A 125 18.57 -7.20 2.31
N ARG A 126 19.45 -6.36 1.77
CA ARG A 126 20.04 -5.24 2.51
C ARG A 126 19.26 -3.97 2.25
N PHE A 127 18.91 -3.26 3.31
CA PHE A 127 18.20 -1.99 3.24
C PHE A 127 19.11 -0.82 3.53
N GLU A 128 18.97 0.24 2.73
CA GLU A 128 19.51 1.55 3.02
C GLU A 128 18.40 2.59 2.88
N THR A 129 18.17 3.37 3.93
CA THR A 129 17.12 4.38 3.98
C THR A 129 17.72 5.76 4.26
N GLY A 130 17.02 6.81 3.82
CA GLY A 130 17.44 8.19 4.03
C GLY A 130 18.67 8.62 3.22
N ASN A 131 19.05 7.86 2.19
CA ASN A 131 20.15 8.20 1.28
C ASN A 131 19.58 8.25 -0.16
N PRO A 132 19.30 9.44 -0.72
CA PRO A 132 18.74 9.56 -2.06
C PRO A 132 19.76 9.18 -3.13
N VAL A 133 19.29 8.64 -4.25
CA VAL A 133 20.09 8.52 -5.48
C VAL A 133 20.18 9.91 -6.13
N VAL A 134 21.38 10.31 -6.52
CA VAL A 134 21.70 11.66 -7.04
C VAL A 134 22.42 11.64 -8.38
N GLY A 135 22.75 10.46 -8.90
CA GLY A 135 23.36 10.32 -10.23
C GLY A 135 23.44 8.87 -10.67
N ILE A 136 23.76 8.68 -11.94
CA ILE A 136 23.97 7.38 -12.58
C ILE A 136 25.22 7.47 -13.45
N ASP A 137 25.90 6.34 -13.63
CA ASP A 137 26.95 6.17 -14.62
C ASP A 137 26.55 5.04 -15.57
N ALA A 138 26.56 5.34 -16.87
CA ALA A 138 26.27 4.38 -17.93
C ALA A 138 27.54 3.95 -18.68
N ALA A 139 27.62 2.68 -19.05
CA ALA A 139 28.65 2.12 -19.90
C ALA A 139 28.56 2.65 -21.34
N ALA A 140 29.59 2.38 -22.12
CA ALA A 140 29.66 2.78 -23.53
C ALA A 140 28.57 2.13 -24.41
N ASP A 141 28.00 1.01 -23.98
CA ASP A 141 26.90 0.31 -24.66
C ASP A 141 25.50 0.79 -24.21
N GLY A 142 25.44 1.78 -23.31
CA GLY A 142 24.20 2.37 -22.80
C GLY A 142 23.63 1.70 -21.56
N ARG A 143 24.22 0.60 -21.05
CA ARG A 143 23.76 -0.05 -19.81
C ARG A 143 24.15 0.77 -18.59
N ILE A 144 23.33 0.77 -17.54
CA ILE A 144 23.71 1.42 -16.27
C ILE A 144 24.71 0.54 -15.53
N GLU A 145 25.86 1.09 -15.16
CA GLU A 145 26.85 0.40 -14.33
C GLU A 145 26.65 0.70 -12.85
N THR A 146 26.40 1.97 -12.51
CA THR A 146 26.25 2.38 -11.11
C THR A 146 25.18 3.45 -10.91
N VAL A 147 24.63 3.47 -9.69
CA VAL A 147 23.87 4.59 -9.13
C VAL A 147 24.68 5.24 -8.01
N SER A 148 24.77 6.57 -8.03
CA SER A 148 25.44 7.35 -6.99
C SER A 148 24.44 7.77 -5.92
N VAL A 149 24.72 7.40 -4.67
CA VAL A 149 23.86 7.68 -3.51
C VAL A 149 24.50 8.77 -2.65
N ASP A 150 23.74 9.79 -2.25
CA ASP A 150 24.21 10.80 -1.30
C ASP A 150 24.15 10.27 0.13
N ARG A 151 25.32 10.07 0.72
CA ARG A 151 25.51 9.71 2.12
C ARG A 151 26.14 10.87 2.88
N LYS A 152 25.28 11.73 3.44
CA LYS A 152 25.68 12.86 4.29
C LYS A 152 26.60 13.85 3.56
N GLY A 153 26.29 14.18 2.31
CA GLY A 153 27.05 15.08 1.44
C GLY A 153 28.20 14.41 0.69
N ARG A 154 28.23 13.07 0.67
CA ARG A 154 29.22 12.29 -0.08
C ARG A 154 28.53 11.33 -1.02
N GLU A 155 28.77 11.53 -2.31
CA GLU A 155 28.34 10.61 -3.36
C GLU A 155 29.12 9.30 -3.25
N THR A 156 28.40 8.20 -3.14
CA THR A 156 28.94 6.84 -3.04
C THR A 156 28.32 5.99 -4.16
N PRO A 157 29.12 5.43 -5.08
CA PRO A 157 28.61 4.62 -6.17
C PRO A 157 28.22 3.21 -5.71
N TYR A 158 27.11 2.72 -6.25
CA TYR A 158 26.58 1.36 -6.09
C TYR A 158 26.47 0.70 -7.45
N GLY A 159 27.29 -0.31 -7.70
CA GLY A 159 27.21 -1.12 -8.91
C GLY A 159 26.23 -2.28 -8.77
N ALA A 160 25.49 -2.55 -9.85
CA ALA A 160 24.61 -3.70 -9.98
C ALA A 160 24.46 -4.09 -11.46
N ASP A 161 24.16 -5.36 -11.72
CA ASP A 161 23.94 -5.85 -13.08
C ASP A 161 22.55 -5.42 -13.61
N ALA A 162 21.58 -5.22 -12.71
CA ALA A 162 20.23 -4.75 -13.01
C ALA A 162 19.69 -3.81 -11.91
N PHE A 163 18.82 -2.87 -12.31
CA PHE A 163 18.21 -1.87 -11.44
C PHE A 163 16.68 -1.88 -11.56
N VAL A 164 15.98 -1.73 -10.44
CA VAL A 164 14.52 -1.57 -10.42
C VAL A 164 14.16 -0.22 -9.81
N LEU A 165 13.54 0.65 -10.60
CA LEU A 165 12.97 1.91 -10.17
C LEU A 165 11.57 1.67 -9.60
N ALA A 166 11.43 1.79 -8.29
CA ALA A 166 10.17 1.67 -7.55
C ALA A 166 9.93 2.86 -6.61
N THR A 167 10.26 4.07 -7.07
CA THR A 167 10.25 5.31 -6.28
C THR A 167 8.88 5.94 -6.08
N GLY A 168 7.83 5.38 -6.71
CA GLY A 168 6.47 5.89 -6.64
C GLY A 168 6.20 7.05 -7.61
N GLY A 169 4.97 7.57 -7.60
CA GLY A 169 4.55 8.62 -8.52
C GLY A 169 4.80 10.03 -7.97
N LEU A 170 4.01 11.00 -8.46
CA LEU A 170 4.09 12.41 -8.07
C LEU A 170 3.96 12.65 -6.55
N VAL A 171 3.01 12.00 -5.88
CA VAL A 171 2.80 12.17 -4.42
C VAL A 171 3.97 11.59 -3.61
N GLY A 172 4.52 10.47 -4.08
CA GLY A 172 5.68 9.81 -3.46
C GLY A 172 7.02 10.47 -3.79
N LYS A 173 7.02 11.50 -4.66
CA LYS A 173 8.21 12.17 -5.20
C LYS A 173 9.15 11.26 -5.99
N GLY A 174 8.64 10.15 -6.53
CA GLY A 174 9.37 9.37 -7.53
C GLY A 174 9.25 9.97 -8.93
N LEU A 175 8.30 10.90 -9.12
CA LEU A 175 8.24 11.80 -10.26
C LEU A 175 8.28 13.24 -9.75
N ASP A 176 9.10 14.07 -10.39
CA ASP A 176 9.15 15.50 -10.17
C ASP A 176 8.28 16.23 -11.19
N SER A 177 7.68 17.34 -10.79
CA SER A 177 6.95 18.21 -11.72
C SER A 177 7.20 19.68 -11.40
N ASP A 178 7.40 20.48 -12.43
CA ASP A 178 7.45 21.94 -12.34
C ASP A 178 6.52 22.57 -13.40
N ARG A 179 6.81 23.81 -13.83
CA ARG A 179 6.01 24.50 -14.86
C ARG A 179 6.32 24.03 -16.28
N GLU A 180 7.48 23.43 -16.49
CA GLU A 180 8.00 23.03 -17.80
C GLU A 180 7.66 21.58 -18.11
N GLY A 181 7.63 20.71 -17.10
CA GLY A 181 7.33 19.30 -17.32
C GLY A 181 7.29 18.45 -16.05
N VAL A 182 6.91 17.19 -16.26
CA VAL A 182 7.10 16.06 -15.34
C VAL A 182 8.32 15.27 -15.78
N ARG A 183 9.14 14.83 -14.85
CA ARG A 183 10.35 14.04 -15.10
C ARG A 183 10.56 12.96 -14.04
N GLU A 184 11.25 11.90 -14.42
CA GLU A 184 11.77 10.90 -13.49
C GLU A 184 13.21 11.32 -13.08
N PRO A 185 13.47 11.62 -11.80
CA PRO A 185 14.69 12.33 -11.40
C PRO A 185 15.94 11.45 -11.25
N VAL A 186 15.82 10.11 -11.25
CA VAL A 186 16.96 9.21 -10.99
C VAL A 186 17.68 8.84 -12.27
N PHE A 187 16.97 8.29 -13.24
CA PHE A 187 17.51 7.76 -14.49
C PHE A 187 17.22 8.66 -15.70
N ASP A 188 16.48 9.76 -15.49
CA ASP A 188 15.97 10.64 -16.55
C ASP A 188 15.11 9.86 -17.56
N LEU A 189 14.26 8.96 -17.04
CA LEU A 189 13.35 8.18 -17.87
C LEU A 189 12.27 9.07 -18.49
N HIS A 190 11.93 8.75 -19.73
CA HIS A 190 10.84 9.43 -20.41
C HIS A 190 9.50 9.26 -19.67
N VAL A 191 8.82 10.37 -19.46
CA VAL A 191 7.45 10.43 -18.93
C VAL A 191 6.54 10.96 -20.02
N ASP A 192 5.63 10.11 -20.49
CA ASP A 192 4.62 10.46 -21.49
C ASP A 192 3.69 11.55 -20.91
N GLN A 193 3.75 12.75 -21.48
CA GLN A 193 2.95 13.90 -21.05
C GLN A 193 2.63 14.86 -22.22
N PRO A 194 1.49 15.57 -22.18
CA PRO A 194 1.23 16.65 -23.13
C PRO A 194 2.25 17.77 -23.02
N ALA A 195 2.61 18.36 -24.16
CA ALA A 195 3.55 19.48 -24.21
C ALA A 195 2.97 20.79 -23.62
N ASP A 196 1.66 21.01 -23.76
CA ASP A 196 0.98 22.12 -23.11
C ASP A 196 0.51 21.70 -21.71
N ARG A 197 0.93 22.46 -20.70
CA ARG A 197 0.49 22.28 -19.31
C ARG A 197 -1.02 22.38 -19.15
N TYR A 198 -1.70 23.18 -19.97
CA TYR A 198 -3.15 23.30 -19.93
C TYR A 198 -3.88 22.04 -20.41
N ASP A 199 -3.18 21.12 -21.08
CA ASP A 199 -3.70 19.81 -21.45
C ASP A 199 -3.47 18.75 -20.36
N TRP A 200 -2.85 19.09 -19.23
CA TRP A 200 -2.60 18.15 -18.13
C TRP A 200 -3.82 17.90 -17.26
N PHE A 201 -4.80 18.79 -17.32
CA PHE A 201 -6.00 18.75 -16.51
C PHE A 201 -7.22 19.14 -17.35
N VAL A 202 -8.39 18.80 -16.84
CA VAL A 202 -9.67 19.28 -17.37
C VAL A 202 -10.36 20.15 -16.31
N ASP A 203 -11.22 21.07 -16.77
CA ASP A 203 -11.92 22.02 -15.88
C ASP A 203 -12.87 21.32 -14.88
N ASP A 204 -13.40 20.16 -15.23
CA ASP A 204 -14.21 19.35 -14.32
C ASP A 204 -13.33 18.73 -13.23
N ALA A 205 -13.51 19.16 -11.99
CA ALA A 205 -12.77 18.66 -10.83
C ALA A 205 -12.86 17.13 -10.65
N PHE A 206 -13.91 16.48 -11.15
CA PHE A 206 -14.09 15.02 -11.12
C PHE A 206 -13.99 14.36 -12.50
N GLY A 207 -13.57 15.12 -13.51
CA GLY A 207 -13.32 14.65 -14.86
C GLY A 207 -12.15 13.68 -14.93
N ASP A 208 -11.92 13.09 -16.10
CA ASP A 208 -10.77 12.23 -16.35
C ASP A 208 -9.51 13.09 -16.50
N GLN A 209 -8.80 13.29 -15.40
CA GLN A 209 -7.64 14.17 -15.32
C GLN A 209 -6.41 13.52 -15.97
N PRO A 210 -5.83 14.07 -17.07
CA PRO A 210 -4.68 13.46 -17.75
C PRO A 210 -3.46 13.23 -16.85
N TYR A 211 -3.18 14.15 -15.92
CA TYR A 211 -2.06 14.02 -14.98
C TYR A 211 -2.14 12.76 -14.11
N ALA A 212 -3.32 12.18 -13.90
CA ALA A 212 -3.49 10.97 -13.10
C ALA A 212 -2.83 9.74 -13.74
N ARG A 213 -2.53 9.80 -15.05
CA ARG A 213 -1.86 8.74 -15.82
C ARG A 213 -0.37 8.99 -16.04
N PHE A 214 0.18 10.12 -15.60
CA PHE A 214 1.59 10.43 -15.81
C PHE A 214 2.48 9.45 -15.08
N GLY A 215 3.51 9.00 -15.77
CA GLY A 215 4.55 8.12 -15.26
C GLY A 215 5.38 7.53 -16.38
N VAL A 216 6.34 6.71 -16.00
CA VAL A 216 7.20 5.99 -16.94
C VAL A 216 6.35 4.94 -17.65
N ARG A 217 6.44 4.89 -18.98
CA ARG A 217 5.78 3.86 -19.77
C ARG A 217 6.74 2.69 -19.99
N PRO A 218 6.48 1.50 -19.44
CA PRO A 218 7.32 0.34 -19.70
C PRO A 218 6.80 -0.54 -20.84
N ASP A 219 7.66 -1.43 -21.34
CA ASP A 219 7.27 -2.58 -22.16
C ASP A 219 6.67 -3.74 -21.33
N GLU A 220 6.39 -4.87 -21.99
CA GLU A 220 5.82 -6.07 -21.35
C GLU A 220 6.75 -6.73 -20.31
N ARG A 221 8.06 -6.41 -20.36
CA ARG A 221 9.09 -6.88 -19.42
C ARG A 221 9.35 -5.86 -18.31
N CYS A 222 8.54 -4.81 -18.21
CA CYS A 222 8.73 -3.69 -17.29
C CYS A 222 9.97 -2.81 -17.59
N ARG A 223 10.54 -2.85 -18.79
CA ARG A 223 11.66 -1.95 -19.18
C ARG A 223 11.13 -0.60 -19.64
N PRO A 224 11.61 0.54 -19.10
CA PRO A 224 11.19 1.87 -19.52
C PRO A 224 11.41 2.11 -21.02
N LEU A 225 10.41 2.72 -21.65
CA LEU A 225 10.48 3.16 -23.04
C LEU A 225 10.88 4.64 -23.12
N ASP A 226 11.67 4.98 -24.13
CA ASP A 226 11.97 6.35 -24.52
C ASP A 226 10.81 7.00 -25.32
N ALA A 227 11.00 8.25 -25.74
CA ALA A 227 10.00 9.01 -26.50
C ALA A 227 9.69 8.43 -27.90
N ASP A 228 10.62 7.65 -28.46
CA ASP A 228 10.44 6.97 -29.75
C ASP A 228 9.86 5.55 -29.59
N GLY A 229 9.64 5.11 -28.35
CA GLY A 229 9.13 3.79 -27.99
C GLY A 229 10.20 2.68 -27.98
N GLY A 230 11.47 3.04 -28.04
CA GLY A 230 12.60 2.13 -27.81
C GLY A 230 12.85 1.89 -26.33
N VAL A 231 13.55 0.82 -25.97
CA VAL A 231 13.97 0.59 -24.58
C VAL A 231 15.10 1.57 -24.24
N GLN A 232 14.91 2.38 -23.19
CA GLN A 232 15.88 3.43 -22.83
C GLN A 232 17.15 2.85 -22.20
N TYR A 233 17.01 1.89 -21.28
CA TYR A 233 18.12 1.15 -20.69
C TYR A 233 17.74 -0.32 -20.54
N GLU A 234 18.55 -1.22 -21.10
CA GLU A 234 18.23 -2.67 -21.14
C GLU A 234 18.17 -3.31 -19.74
N ASN A 235 18.96 -2.79 -18.79
CA ASN A 235 19.07 -3.33 -17.44
C ASN A 235 18.35 -2.51 -16.36
N VAL A 236 17.44 -1.62 -16.77
CA VAL A 236 16.58 -0.86 -15.85
C VAL A 236 15.13 -1.30 -16.03
N PHE A 237 14.44 -1.49 -14.92
CA PHE A 237 13.04 -1.90 -14.87
C PHE A 237 12.24 -0.92 -14.00
N ALA A 238 10.96 -0.71 -14.31
CA ALA A 238 10.08 0.17 -13.54
C ALA A 238 8.93 -0.62 -12.90
N ALA A 239 8.63 -0.31 -11.62
CA ALA A 239 7.57 -0.97 -10.87
C ALA A 239 6.85 -0.04 -9.90
N GLY A 240 5.60 -0.37 -9.59
CA GLY A 240 4.80 0.39 -8.64
C GLY A 240 4.31 1.72 -9.18
N GLY A 241 4.14 2.70 -8.29
CA GLY A 241 3.49 3.97 -8.62
C GLY A 241 4.26 4.89 -9.57
N VAL A 242 5.48 4.53 -9.99
CA VAL A 242 6.22 5.26 -11.03
C VAL A 242 5.72 4.91 -12.43
N VAL A 243 5.06 3.75 -12.58
CA VAL A 243 4.52 3.27 -13.85
C VAL A 243 3.28 4.11 -14.22
N GLY A 244 3.31 4.70 -15.41
CA GLY A 244 2.23 5.51 -15.96
C GLY A 244 1.18 4.71 -16.73
N GLY A 245 0.21 5.43 -17.30
CA GLY A 245 -0.79 4.91 -18.24
C GLY A 245 -2.16 4.59 -17.63
N ALA A 246 -2.26 4.41 -16.31
CA ALA A 246 -3.51 4.10 -15.61
C ALA A 246 -3.90 5.20 -14.62
N ASP A 247 -5.20 5.50 -14.51
CA ASP A 247 -5.71 6.35 -13.42
C ASP A 247 -6.03 5.44 -12.24
N VAL A 248 -4.98 5.06 -11.52
CA VAL A 248 -5.06 4.04 -10.46
C VAL A 248 -5.97 4.44 -9.30
N ALA A 249 -6.22 5.74 -9.11
CA ALA A 249 -7.12 6.25 -8.09
C ALA A 249 -8.58 6.04 -8.51
N ARG A 250 -8.95 6.42 -9.74
CA ARG A 250 -10.31 6.21 -10.28
C ARG A 250 -10.62 4.74 -10.50
N GLU A 251 -9.65 3.98 -11.02
CA GLU A 251 -9.75 2.56 -11.30
C GLU A 251 -9.69 1.69 -10.03
N LYS A 252 -9.23 2.25 -8.90
CA LYS A 252 -8.99 1.53 -7.64
C LYS A 252 -8.01 0.36 -7.83
N SER A 253 -7.02 0.56 -8.69
CA SER A 253 -6.11 -0.49 -9.19
C SER A 253 -4.68 -0.38 -8.65
N ALA A 254 -4.36 0.65 -7.86
CA ALA A 254 -2.99 0.98 -7.43
C ALA A 254 -2.21 -0.22 -6.86
N SER A 255 -2.77 -0.95 -5.90
CA SER A 255 -2.12 -2.14 -5.32
C SER A 255 -1.94 -3.26 -6.35
N GLY A 256 -2.92 -3.44 -7.24
CA GLY A 256 -2.83 -4.43 -8.31
C GLY A 256 -1.70 -4.13 -9.29
N VAL A 257 -1.55 -2.86 -9.67
CA VAL A 257 -0.44 -2.38 -10.51
C VAL A 257 0.91 -2.60 -9.81
N SER A 258 1.04 -2.21 -8.54
CA SER A 258 2.29 -2.41 -7.78
C SER A 258 2.68 -3.88 -7.65
N LEU A 259 1.73 -4.76 -7.36
CA LEU A 259 2.00 -6.20 -7.25
C LEU A 259 2.38 -6.82 -8.59
N ALA A 260 1.62 -6.53 -9.65
CA ALA A 260 1.87 -7.08 -10.97
C ALA A 260 3.24 -6.64 -11.52
N THR A 261 3.49 -5.32 -11.51
CA THR A 261 4.76 -4.77 -12.02
C THR A 261 5.94 -5.14 -11.13
N GLY A 262 5.79 -5.17 -9.81
CA GLY A 262 6.85 -5.58 -8.89
C GLY A 262 7.30 -7.04 -9.10
N VAL A 263 6.36 -7.96 -9.29
CA VAL A 263 6.69 -9.37 -9.58
C VAL A 263 7.37 -9.52 -10.95
N THR A 264 6.87 -8.83 -11.98
CA THR A 264 7.47 -8.90 -13.32
C THR A 264 8.87 -8.26 -13.34
N ALA A 265 8.99 -7.00 -12.93
CA ALA A 265 10.27 -6.28 -12.89
C ALA A 265 11.32 -7.01 -12.04
N GLY A 266 10.94 -7.55 -10.88
CA GLY A 266 11.86 -8.30 -10.02
C GLY A 266 12.37 -9.59 -10.68
N ARG A 267 11.53 -10.31 -11.42
CA ARG A 267 11.93 -11.54 -12.15
C ARG A 267 12.79 -11.23 -13.36
N GLU A 268 12.45 -10.18 -14.10
CA GLU A 268 13.23 -9.76 -15.27
C GLU A 268 14.61 -9.23 -14.84
N ALA A 269 14.68 -8.41 -13.79
CA ALA A 269 15.95 -7.96 -13.21
C ALA A 269 16.81 -9.12 -12.69
N ALA A 270 16.20 -10.12 -12.05
CA ALA A 270 16.91 -11.31 -11.63
C ALA A 270 17.40 -12.16 -12.81
N THR A 271 16.66 -12.21 -13.91
CA THR A 271 17.09 -12.90 -15.13
C THR A 271 18.29 -12.18 -15.73
N GLU A 272 18.18 -10.86 -15.91
CA GLU A 272 19.25 -9.99 -16.42
C GLU A 272 20.55 -10.10 -15.61
N ALA A 273 20.45 -10.17 -14.28
CA ALA A 273 21.63 -10.28 -13.40
C ALA A 273 22.31 -11.67 -13.40
N ASN A 274 21.67 -12.68 -14.00
CA ASN A 274 22.21 -14.05 -14.09
C ASN A 274 22.71 -14.42 -15.50
N GLU A 275 22.60 -13.51 -16.48
CA GLU A 275 23.15 -13.66 -17.83
C GLU A 275 24.66 -13.37 -17.87
#